data_AF-A0A814GU94-F1
#
_entry.id   AF-A0A814GU94-F1
#
_cell.length_a   1.000
_cell.length_b   1.000
_cell.length_c   1.000
_cell.angle_alpha   90.00
_cell.angle_beta   90.00
_cell.angle_gamma   90.00
#
_symmetry.space_group_name_H-M   'P 1'
#
loop_
_entity.id
_entity.type
_entity.pdbx_description
1 polymer ?
#
loop_
_entity_poly.entity_id
_entity_poly.type
_entity_poly.pdbx_seq_one_letter_code
_entity_poly.pdbx_strand_id
1 'polypeptide(L)'
;MFPNVIYLDGDHSKYFYKPGWKNSIIQNYSSSISQSFQYSTSEDLDTYSYIGEYGTYSGNGYVYEFRGRLVDLQSNLSLLHQLEWINSQTRAIIIQLTLYNPNVQLFTSVTFLAEFLSSTGIFTSARFEPMNFYTFTSVNQFVSIIIYMIIIIYFMWIEIRSVFKLKWKYFHQFWSYIEIGIIICSWTSVSIYIWRYNESKRIGKLFNETNGYVYINLQLASYVNDILIYLYGFCSFFGTIKLIKLFRFSQRLCLFIETLKYCGKELLVFFMMFSIIFFSFVCLFYLLFISKLESCSTLLKTIQMLFQMILMKFAAHELVEAGGFLGPFSFSLFIIFIVFICIRWEKSMKEEQTDLEYVDPIEHFPEKIDQLLNGFNRLYTNQNN
;
A
#
# COMPACT_ATOMS: atom_id res chain seq x y z
N MET A 1 2.92 31.27 -2.40
CA MET A 1 3.30 30.32 -1.34
C MET A 1 4.79 30.09 -1.47
N PHE A 2 5.53 30.30 -0.39
CA PHE A 2 6.98 30.24 -0.40
C PHE A 2 7.43 28.84 0.00
N PRO A 3 8.35 28.19 -0.73
CA PRO A 3 8.86 26.90 -0.31
C PRO A 3 9.57 26.97 1.04
N ASN A 4 9.70 25.82 1.70
CA ASN A 4 10.61 25.65 2.85
C ASN A 4 11.60 24.52 2.56
N VAL A 5 12.86 24.68 2.94
CA VAL A 5 13.85 23.60 2.94
C VAL A 5 14.09 23.15 4.37
N ILE A 6 13.88 21.87 4.67
CA ILE A 6 14.19 21.27 5.96
C ILE A 6 15.48 20.45 5.83
N TYR A 7 16.49 20.84 6.60
CA TYR A 7 17.74 20.12 6.80
C TYR A 7 17.63 19.22 8.02
N LEU A 8 18.00 17.96 7.86
CA LEU A 8 17.95 16.96 8.93
C LEU A 8 19.35 16.41 9.20
N ASP A 9 19.86 16.66 10.41
CA ASP A 9 21.14 16.13 10.88
C ASP A 9 20.98 14.79 11.61
N GLY A 10 21.98 13.94 11.52
CA GLY A 10 22.05 12.68 12.25
C GLY A 10 22.44 12.90 13.73
N ASP A 11 21.43 12.82 14.60
CA ASP A 11 21.47 12.43 16.02
C ASP A 11 22.39 13.15 17.04
N HIS A 12 23.21 14.15 16.69
CA HIS A 12 24.21 14.67 17.64
C HIS A 12 24.31 16.19 17.85
N SER A 13 23.38 17.01 17.36
CA SER A 13 23.53 18.47 17.41
C SER A 13 22.21 19.23 17.60
N LYS A 14 21.57 19.04 18.77
CA LYS A 14 20.43 19.87 19.21
C LYS A 14 20.90 21.26 19.69
N TYR A 15 21.70 21.97 18.89
CA TYR A 15 22.28 23.25 19.27
C TYR A 15 21.87 24.36 18.29
N PHE A 16 21.75 25.58 18.82
CA PHE A 16 21.62 26.77 18.00
C PHE A 16 22.98 27.13 17.42
N TYR A 17 23.14 26.99 16.11
CA TYR A 17 24.38 27.37 15.43
C TYR A 17 24.28 28.79 14.86
N LYS A 18 25.43 29.45 14.71
CA LYS A 18 25.51 30.66 13.89
C LYS A 18 25.80 30.29 12.43
N PRO A 19 25.57 31.22 11.49
CA PRO A 19 25.82 30.97 10.07
C PRO A 19 27.22 30.39 9.79
N GLY A 20 27.25 29.30 9.00
CA GLY A 20 28.45 28.53 8.69
C GLY A 20 28.82 27.44 9.71
N TRP A 21 27.85 26.94 10.50
CA TRP A 21 28.02 25.86 11.48
C TRP A 21 29.11 26.11 12.54
N LYS A 22 29.46 27.38 12.78
CA LYS A 22 30.51 27.81 13.72
C LYS A 22 29.89 28.52 14.92
N ASN A 23 30.47 28.35 16.10
CA ASN A 23 30.01 29.05 17.31
C ASN A 23 30.41 30.55 17.34
N SER A 24 31.27 31.00 16.41
CA SER A 24 31.90 32.33 16.45
C SER A 24 32.08 32.99 15.09
N ILE A 25 31.06 33.74 14.61
CA ILE A 25 31.25 34.83 13.63
C ILE A 25 30.36 36.04 14.00
N ILE A 26 30.94 37.24 13.87
CA ILE A 26 30.39 38.60 14.15
C ILE A 26 30.01 39.27 12.81
N GLN A 27 29.19 38.62 11.98
CA GLN A 27 28.69 39.24 10.76
C GLN A 27 27.17 39.40 10.88
N ASN A 28 26.68 40.61 10.58
CA ASN A 28 25.25 40.91 10.52
C ASN A 28 24.69 40.33 9.22
N TYR A 29 24.32 39.06 9.26
CA TYR A 29 23.53 38.43 8.20
C TYR A 29 22.07 38.88 8.28
N SER A 30 21.33 38.72 7.19
CA SER A 30 19.88 38.93 7.21
C SER A 30 19.22 37.98 8.24
N SER A 31 18.09 38.42 8.81
CA SER A 31 17.38 37.63 9.82
C SER A 31 17.01 36.23 9.32
N SER A 32 16.60 36.10 8.06
CA SER A 32 16.24 34.81 7.44
C SER A 32 17.41 33.84 7.35
N ILE A 33 18.61 34.32 6.97
CA ILE A 33 19.82 33.49 6.94
C ILE A 33 20.18 33.08 8.37
N SER A 34 20.13 33.99 9.34
CA SER A 34 20.45 33.64 10.73
C SER A 34 19.49 32.61 11.33
N GLN A 35 18.20 32.68 11.00
CA GLN A 35 17.18 31.72 11.43
C GLN A 35 17.39 30.34 10.80
N SER A 36 17.94 30.27 9.58
CA SER A 36 18.20 28.99 8.90
C SER A 36 19.30 28.12 9.52
N PHE A 37 20.09 28.65 10.46
CA PHE A 37 21.06 27.87 11.25
C PHE A 37 20.58 27.62 12.68
N GLN A 38 19.35 28.02 13.00
CA GLN A 38 18.70 27.71 14.28
C GLN A 38 17.92 26.40 14.15
N TYR A 39 18.08 25.52 15.14
CA TYR A 39 17.34 24.27 15.20
C TYR A 39 15.89 24.55 15.59
N SER A 40 14.94 24.04 14.80
CA SER A 40 13.50 24.15 15.05
C SER A 40 12.89 22.78 15.30
N THR A 41 11.96 22.73 16.26
CA THR A 41 11.26 21.49 16.59
C THR A 41 10.05 21.26 15.68
N SER A 42 9.58 20.02 15.60
CA SER A 42 8.42 19.63 14.80
C SER A 42 7.13 20.32 15.25
N GLU A 43 7.02 20.63 16.54
CA GLU A 43 5.88 21.37 17.10
C GLU A 43 5.87 22.82 16.62
N ASP A 44 7.04 23.46 16.56
CA ASP A 44 7.17 24.84 16.08
C ASP A 44 6.91 24.95 14.57
N LEU A 45 7.35 23.95 13.81
CA LEU A 45 7.23 23.89 12.35
C LEU A 45 5.91 23.30 11.85
N ASP A 46 5.08 22.74 12.73
CA ASP A 46 3.88 21.98 12.39
C ASP A 46 4.18 20.87 11.35
N THR A 47 5.31 20.17 11.52
CA THR A 47 5.81 19.12 10.61
C THR A 47 5.72 17.73 11.24
N TYR A 48 5.64 16.72 10.39
CA TYR A 48 5.54 15.33 10.79
C TYR A 48 6.70 14.52 10.23
N SER A 49 6.92 13.32 10.79
CA SER A 49 7.94 12.42 10.26
C SER A 49 7.65 12.04 8.80
N TYR A 50 8.70 12.09 7.98
CA TYR A 50 8.65 11.71 6.58
C TYR A 50 9.39 10.38 6.39
N ILE A 51 8.73 9.41 5.77
CA ILE A 51 9.33 8.10 5.46
C ILE A 51 9.87 8.17 4.03
N GLY A 52 11.19 8.18 3.89
CA GLY A 52 11.90 8.08 2.62
C GLY A 52 12.10 6.63 2.19
N GLU A 53 12.91 6.41 1.15
CA GLU A 53 13.22 5.05 0.67
C GLU A 53 14.31 4.40 1.52
N TYR A 54 15.28 5.19 1.99
CA TYR A 54 16.45 4.69 2.73
C TYR A 54 16.45 5.05 4.21
N GLY A 55 15.55 5.94 4.66
CA GLY A 55 15.44 6.33 6.05
C GLY A 55 14.11 6.96 6.44
N THR A 56 13.85 6.98 7.74
CA THR A 56 12.74 7.75 8.31
C THR A 56 13.31 9.01 8.95
N TYR A 57 12.72 10.14 8.59
CA TYR A 57 13.20 11.46 8.91
C TYR A 57 12.20 12.16 9.85
N SER A 58 12.67 12.63 11.00
CA SER A 58 11.83 13.43 11.90
C SER A 58 11.53 14.81 11.31
N GLY A 59 10.41 15.44 11.68
CA GLY A 59 10.08 16.80 11.24
C GLY A 59 10.97 17.91 11.81
N ASN A 60 11.86 17.60 12.76
CA ASN A 60 12.73 18.59 13.39
C ASN A 60 13.94 18.89 12.51
N GLY A 61 14.34 20.15 12.37
CA GLY A 61 15.50 20.46 11.56
C GLY A 61 15.82 21.94 11.48
N TYR A 62 16.70 22.27 10.54
CA TYR A 62 17.02 23.65 10.21
C TYR A 62 16.23 24.06 8.97
N VAL A 63 15.59 25.22 9.02
CA VAL A 63 14.63 25.61 7.99
C VAL A 63 15.01 26.93 7.33
N TYR A 64 15.07 26.92 6.01
CA TYR A 64 15.13 28.14 5.22
C TYR A 64 13.80 28.36 4.47
N GLU A 65 13.11 29.44 4.81
CA GLU A 65 11.88 29.85 4.12
C GLU A 65 12.21 30.72 2.91
N PHE A 66 11.76 30.30 1.73
CA PHE A 66 12.03 31.01 0.48
C PHE A 66 11.11 32.22 0.31
N ARG A 67 11.29 33.26 1.12
CA ARG A 67 10.46 34.48 1.07
C ARG A 67 11.11 35.62 0.28
N GLY A 68 10.34 36.30 -0.57
CA GLY A 68 10.73 37.57 -1.20
C GLY A 68 10.82 37.53 -2.72
N ARG A 69 11.58 38.47 -3.30
CA ARG A 69 11.81 38.54 -4.75
C ARG A 69 12.84 37.51 -5.19
N LEU A 70 12.78 37.09 -6.45
CA LEU A 70 13.73 36.10 -7.00
C LEU A 70 15.19 36.55 -6.86
N VAL A 71 15.49 37.84 -7.02
CA VAL A 71 16.84 38.39 -6.90
C VAL A 71 17.39 38.21 -5.48
N ASP A 72 16.56 38.47 -4.46
CA ASP A 72 16.94 38.32 -3.05
C ASP A 72 17.09 36.84 -2.67
N LEU A 73 16.26 35.96 -3.24
CA LEU A 73 16.38 34.51 -3.04
C LEU A 73 17.65 33.94 -3.68
N GLN A 74 18.00 34.39 -4.89
CA GLN A 74 19.22 33.96 -5.57
C GLN A 74 20.47 34.40 -4.81
N SER A 75 20.50 35.63 -4.28
CA SER A 75 21.63 36.11 -3.48
C SER A 75 21.74 35.38 -2.15
N ASN A 76 20.61 35.15 -1.46
CA ASN A 76 20.59 34.39 -0.21
C ASN A 76 20.99 32.92 -0.40
N LEU A 77 20.53 32.26 -1.47
CA LEU A 77 20.92 30.89 -1.80
C LEU A 77 22.41 30.78 -2.11
N SER A 78 22.96 31.74 -2.86
CA SER A 78 24.40 31.80 -3.13
C SER A 78 25.20 31.95 -1.83
N LEU A 79 24.70 32.75 -0.90
CA LEU A 79 25.31 32.92 0.43
C LEU A 79 25.19 31.64 1.28
N LEU A 80 24.03 30.96 1.30
CA LEU A 80 23.86 29.67 1.99
C LEU A 80 24.80 28.60 1.43
N HIS A 81 25.02 28.60 0.11
CA HIS A 81 25.99 27.72 -0.52
C HIS A 81 27.42 28.05 -0.08
N GLN A 82 27.81 29.34 -0.05
CA GLN A 82 29.11 29.78 0.47
C GLN A 82 29.32 29.44 1.96
N LEU A 83 28.24 29.39 2.74
CA LEU A 83 28.26 29.01 4.15
C LEU A 83 28.18 27.50 4.38
N GLU A 84 28.19 26.67 3.33
CA GLU A 84 28.08 25.22 3.42
C GLU A 84 26.84 24.78 4.25
N TRP A 85 25.70 25.44 4.03
CA TRP A 85 24.45 25.08 4.70
C TRP A 85 24.08 23.61 4.44
N ILE A 86 24.41 23.10 3.25
CA ILE A 86 24.40 21.68 2.93
C ILE A 86 25.85 21.21 2.96
N ASN A 87 26.14 20.18 3.77
CA ASN A 87 27.49 19.67 3.99
C ASN A 87 27.51 18.13 3.96
N SER A 88 28.67 17.52 4.24
CA SER A 88 28.82 16.07 4.24
C SER A 88 28.07 15.34 5.37
N GLN A 89 27.56 16.06 6.36
CA GLN A 89 26.78 15.51 7.48
C GLN A 89 25.28 15.50 7.19
N THR A 90 24.83 16.24 6.17
CA THR A 90 23.43 16.27 5.76
C THR A 90 22.95 14.88 5.38
N ARG A 91 21.82 14.45 5.94
CA ARG A 91 21.21 13.14 5.63
C ARG A 91 20.00 13.25 4.71
N ALA A 92 19.20 14.29 4.88
CA ALA A 92 18.10 14.56 3.98
C ALA A 92 17.84 16.05 3.84
N ILE A 93 17.41 16.43 2.65
CA ILE A 93 16.88 17.75 2.32
C ILE A 93 15.46 17.56 1.83
N ILE A 94 14.52 18.20 2.50
CA ILE A 94 13.10 18.17 2.12
C ILE A 94 12.70 19.57 1.66
N ILE A 95 12.33 19.71 0.39
CA ILE A 95 11.79 20.94 -0.17
C ILE A 95 10.28 20.78 -0.27
N GLN A 96 9.54 21.59 0.49
CA GLN A 96 8.07 21.56 0.49
C GLN A 96 7.51 22.81 -0.15
N LEU A 97 6.48 22.62 -0.98
CA LEU A 97 5.83 23.61 -1.80
C LEU A 97 4.32 23.36 -1.74
N THR A 98 3.54 24.43 -1.67
CA THR A 98 2.10 24.33 -1.82
C THR A 98 1.66 25.20 -2.99
N LEU A 99 1.00 24.56 -3.96
CA LEU A 99 0.45 25.20 -5.14
C LEU A 99 -1.07 25.28 -5.01
N TYR A 100 -1.67 26.34 -5.54
CA TYR A 100 -3.13 26.48 -5.61
C TYR A 100 -3.54 26.81 -7.05
N ASN A 101 -4.44 26.01 -7.60
CA ASN A 101 -5.04 26.26 -8.90
C ASN A 101 -6.48 26.77 -8.73
N PRO A 102 -6.76 28.06 -9.00
CA PRO A 102 -8.07 28.66 -8.78
C PRO A 102 -9.14 28.14 -9.75
N ASN A 103 -8.76 27.68 -10.94
CA ASN A 103 -9.72 27.23 -11.95
C ASN A 103 -10.42 25.92 -11.54
N VAL A 104 -9.67 25.02 -10.90
CA VAL A 104 -10.17 23.72 -10.39
C VAL A 104 -10.38 23.72 -8.88
N GLN A 105 -10.01 24.81 -8.19
CA GLN A 105 -10.07 24.98 -6.74
C GLN A 105 -9.32 23.88 -5.97
N LEU A 106 -8.21 23.40 -6.53
CA LEU A 106 -7.37 22.36 -5.93
C LEU A 106 -6.10 22.97 -5.35
N PHE A 107 -5.79 22.57 -4.12
CA PHE A 107 -4.47 22.73 -3.55
C PHE A 107 -3.62 21.53 -3.96
N THR A 108 -2.32 21.72 -4.10
CA THR A 108 -1.38 20.63 -4.38
C THR A 108 -0.18 20.78 -3.48
N SER A 109 0.01 19.82 -2.59
CA SER A 109 1.23 19.71 -1.80
C SER A 109 2.29 19.02 -2.66
N VAL A 110 3.44 19.65 -2.79
CA VAL A 110 4.59 19.14 -3.55
C VAL A 110 5.75 19.01 -2.58
N THR A 111 6.29 17.80 -2.48
CA THR A 111 7.44 17.49 -1.62
C THR A 111 8.52 16.87 -2.46
N PHE A 112 9.69 17.51 -2.52
CA PHE A 112 10.91 16.93 -3.04
C PHE A 112 11.78 16.48 -1.88
N LEU A 113 12.26 15.24 -1.93
CA LEU A 113 13.19 14.68 -0.97
C LEU A 113 14.50 14.37 -1.70
N ALA A 114 15.62 14.81 -1.14
CA ALA A 114 16.95 14.37 -1.52
C ALA A 114 17.62 13.70 -0.31
N GLU A 115 17.83 12.38 -0.39
CA GLU A 115 18.48 11.56 0.63
C GLU A 115 19.97 11.41 0.31
N PHE A 116 20.82 11.69 1.30
CA PHE A 116 22.28 11.61 1.20
C PHE A 116 22.78 10.40 1.98
N LEU A 117 23.18 9.36 1.25
CA LEU A 117 23.74 8.16 1.87
C LEU A 117 25.17 8.42 2.35
N SER A 118 25.57 7.67 3.39
CA SER A 118 26.96 7.67 3.89
C SER A 118 27.98 7.24 2.83
N SER A 119 27.55 6.45 1.83
CA SER A 119 28.36 5.96 0.71
C SER A 119 28.40 6.90 -0.51
N THR A 120 28.15 8.20 -0.31
CA THR A 120 28.36 9.27 -1.31
C THR A 120 27.33 9.37 -2.45
N GLY A 121 26.20 8.66 -2.38
CA GLY A 121 25.09 8.77 -3.33
C GLY A 121 23.98 9.72 -2.86
N ILE A 122 23.35 10.41 -3.82
CA ILE A 122 22.14 11.24 -3.60
C ILE A 122 20.97 10.57 -4.30
N PHE A 123 19.90 10.28 -3.54
CA PHE A 123 18.66 9.73 -4.08
C PHE A 123 17.57 10.77 -4.00
N THR A 124 16.90 11.04 -5.11
CA THR A 124 15.86 12.06 -5.18
C THR A 124 14.50 11.41 -5.41
N SER A 125 13.51 11.78 -4.61
CA SER A 125 12.11 11.42 -4.82
C SER A 125 11.23 12.66 -4.82
N ALA A 126 10.13 12.60 -5.56
CA ALA A 126 9.18 13.69 -5.68
C ALA A 126 7.76 13.16 -5.45
N ARG A 127 6.99 13.88 -4.63
CA ARG A 127 5.62 13.54 -4.27
C ARG A 127 4.70 14.71 -4.57
N PHE A 128 3.63 14.44 -5.30
CA PHE A 128 2.63 15.43 -5.72
C PHE A 128 1.25 14.98 -5.25
N GLU A 129 0.64 15.76 -4.36
CA GLU A 129 -0.59 15.37 -3.66
C GLU A 129 -1.66 16.46 -3.85
N PRO A 130 -2.57 16.30 -4.83
CA PRO A 130 -3.66 17.22 -5.03
C PRO A 130 -4.77 16.98 -3.99
N MET A 131 -5.26 18.06 -3.39
CA MET A 131 -6.30 18.03 -2.36
C MET A 131 -7.35 19.12 -2.59
N ASN A 132 -8.59 18.75 -2.33
CA ASN A 132 -9.71 19.69 -2.29
C ASN A 132 -10.15 19.93 -0.84
N PHE A 133 -9.92 21.14 -0.34
CA PHE A 133 -10.39 21.57 0.98
C PHE A 133 -11.83 22.09 0.97
N TYR A 134 -12.37 22.41 -0.21
CA TYR A 134 -13.74 22.86 -0.38
C TYR A 134 -14.69 21.67 -0.37
N THR A 135 -14.89 21.12 0.83
CA THR A 135 -16.02 20.23 1.09
C THR A 135 -17.32 21.05 1.01
N PHE A 136 -18.39 20.45 0.48
CA PHE A 136 -19.75 20.99 0.55
C PHE A 136 -20.12 22.12 -0.43
N THR A 137 -19.41 22.26 -1.54
CA THR A 137 -19.70 23.30 -2.54
C THR A 137 -20.97 23.02 -3.34
N SER A 138 -21.42 21.77 -3.42
CA SER A 138 -22.59 21.37 -4.21
C SER A 138 -23.60 20.58 -3.39
N VAL A 139 -24.89 20.82 -3.67
CA VAL A 139 -26.02 20.08 -3.08
C VAL A 139 -25.88 18.58 -3.31
N ASN A 140 -25.36 18.17 -4.48
CA ASN A 140 -25.14 16.76 -4.82
C ASN A 140 -24.17 16.05 -3.87
N GLN A 141 -23.10 16.73 -3.42
CA GLN A 141 -22.16 16.16 -2.45
C GLN A 141 -22.83 15.92 -1.10
N PHE A 142 -23.63 16.89 -0.62
CA PHE A 142 -24.39 16.74 0.62
C PHE A 142 -25.37 15.56 0.57
N VAL A 143 -26.16 15.48 -0.51
CA VAL A 143 -27.12 14.39 -0.70
C VAL A 143 -26.41 13.04 -0.72
N SER A 144 -25.26 12.95 -1.40
CA SER A 144 -24.46 11.71 -1.46
C SER A 144 -23.94 11.27 -0.09
N ILE A 145 -23.50 12.21 0.75
CA ILE A 145 -23.04 11.92 2.12
C ILE A 145 -24.20 11.41 2.99
N ILE A 146 -25.37 12.04 2.90
CA ILE A 146 -26.55 11.61 3.65
C ILE A 146 -26.97 10.19 3.24
N ILE A 147 -27.03 9.91 1.93
CA ILE A 147 -27.34 8.59 1.41
C ILE A 147 -26.32 7.55 1.89
N TYR A 148 -25.02 7.88 1.83
CA TYR A 148 -23.95 7.00 2.29
C TYR A 148 -24.10 6.67 3.78
N MET A 149 -24.40 7.66 4.63
CA MET A 149 -24.64 7.44 6.07
C MET A 149 -25.85 6.53 6.31
N ILE A 150 -26.96 6.73 5.59
CA ILE A 150 -28.15 5.88 5.69
C ILE A 150 -27.81 4.42 5.33
N ILE A 151 -27.05 4.21 4.24
CA ILE A 151 -26.64 2.87 3.81
C ILE A 151 -25.75 2.18 4.85
N ILE A 152 -24.78 2.89 5.43
CA ILE A 152 -23.90 2.31 6.46
C ILE A 152 -24.70 1.90 7.70
N ILE A 153 -25.61 2.75 8.16
CA ILE A 153 -26.47 2.46 9.32
C ILE A 153 -27.36 1.25 9.03
N TYR A 154 -27.93 1.17 7.83
CA TYR A 154 -28.74 0.03 7.39
C TYR A 154 -27.93 -1.28 7.37
N PHE A 155 -26.71 -1.28 6.80
CA PHE A 155 -25.83 -2.44 6.81
C PHE A 155 -25.40 -2.83 8.23
N MET A 156 -25.09 -1.86 9.09
CA MET A 156 -24.80 -2.14 10.50
C MET A 156 -25.97 -2.84 11.18
N TRP A 157 -27.20 -2.35 10.98
CA TRP A 157 -28.38 -2.95 11.60
C TRP A 157 -28.62 -4.40 11.16
N ILE A 158 -28.43 -4.69 9.87
CA ILE A 158 -28.51 -6.06 9.33
C ILE A 158 -27.46 -6.96 9.97
N GLU A 159 -26.22 -6.50 10.04
CA GLU A 159 -25.12 -7.31 10.58
C GLU A 159 -25.28 -7.55 12.07
N ILE A 160 -25.70 -6.55 12.85
CA ILE A 160 -26.02 -6.72 14.27
C ILE A 160 -27.10 -7.80 14.46
N ARG A 161 -28.18 -7.76 13.68
CA ARG A 161 -29.22 -8.81 13.71
C ARG A 161 -28.66 -10.19 13.36
N SER A 162 -27.74 -10.25 12.40
CA SER A 162 -27.12 -11.50 11.95
C SER A 162 -26.21 -12.09 13.02
N VAL A 163 -25.41 -11.27 13.68
CA VAL A 163 -24.57 -11.65 14.83
C VAL A 163 -25.42 -12.18 15.98
N PHE A 164 -26.52 -11.51 16.33
CA PHE A 164 -27.40 -11.98 17.42
C PHE A 164 -28.07 -13.32 17.14
N LYS A 165 -28.43 -13.59 15.87
CA LYS A 165 -29.04 -14.87 15.47
C LYS A 165 -28.04 -16.01 15.40
N LEU A 166 -26.86 -15.78 14.81
CA LEU A 166 -25.86 -16.82 14.51
C LEU A 166 -24.83 -17.03 15.63
N LYS A 167 -24.66 -16.06 16.55
CA LYS A 167 -23.71 -16.07 17.67
C LYS A 167 -22.31 -16.52 17.22
N TRP A 168 -21.79 -17.60 17.79
CA TRP A 168 -20.46 -18.14 17.49
C TRP A 168 -20.30 -18.68 16.07
N LYS A 169 -21.38 -19.18 15.46
CA LYS A 169 -21.33 -19.68 14.07
C LYS A 169 -21.04 -18.56 13.07
N TYR A 170 -21.35 -17.31 13.44
CA TYR A 170 -21.08 -16.14 12.60
C TYR A 170 -19.59 -15.94 12.34
N PHE A 171 -18.75 -16.13 13.36
CA PHE A 171 -17.29 -15.93 13.26
C PHE A 171 -16.58 -17.04 12.47
N HIS A 172 -17.22 -18.18 12.22
CA HIS A 172 -16.66 -19.22 11.37
C HIS A 172 -16.96 -19.03 9.87
N GLN A 173 -17.84 -18.08 9.52
CA GLN A 173 -18.26 -17.88 8.14
C GLN A 173 -17.42 -16.80 7.45
N PHE A 174 -16.75 -17.18 6.35
CA PHE A 174 -15.93 -16.27 5.54
C PHE A 174 -16.65 -14.96 5.14
N TRP A 175 -17.91 -15.06 4.73
CA TRP A 175 -18.71 -13.90 4.31
C TRP A 175 -18.94 -12.87 5.41
N SER A 176 -19.01 -13.30 6.67
CA SER A 176 -19.18 -12.40 7.82
C SER A 176 -18.00 -11.44 7.96
N TYR A 177 -16.77 -11.91 7.67
CA TYR A 177 -15.57 -11.06 7.73
C TYR A 177 -15.60 -9.94 6.67
N ILE A 178 -16.14 -10.22 5.48
CA ILE A 178 -16.27 -9.20 4.43
C ILE A 178 -17.26 -8.11 4.87
N GLU A 179 -18.41 -8.50 5.42
CA GLU A 179 -19.44 -7.55 5.88
C GLU A 179 -18.95 -6.70 7.05
N ILE A 180 -18.27 -7.31 8.03
CA ILE A 180 -17.61 -6.59 9.13
C ILE A 180 -16.54 -5.63 8.57
N GLY A 181 -15.73 -6.09 7.62
CA GLY A 181 -14.69 -5.28 6.98
C GLY A 181 -15.26 -4.02 6.33
N ILE A 182 -16.37 -4.14 5.60
CA ILE A 182 -17.06 -2.98 5.00
C ILE A 182 -17.52 -2.01 6.08
N ILE A 183 -18.16 -2.50 7.15
CA ILE A 183 -18.66 -1.64 8.23
C ILE A 183 -17.52 -0.93 8.95
N ILE A 184 -16.46 -1.65 9.33
CA ILE A 184 -15.31 -1.07 10.03
C ILE A 184 -14.67 0.00 9.15
N CYS A 185 -14.26 -0.34 7.92
CA CYS A 185 -13.64 0.63 7.01
C CYS A 185 -14.55 1.85 6.76
N SER A 186 -15.86 1.64 6.65
CA SER A 186 -16.82 2.73 6.44
C SER A 186 -16.85 3.70 7.63
N TRP A 187 -16.98 3.20 8.86
CA TRP A 187 -16.98 4.03 10.06
C TRP A 187 -15.66 4.73 10.29
N THR A 188 -14.54 4.01 10.13
CA THR A 188 -13.21 4.62 10.23
C THR A 188 -13.04 5.73 9.19
N SER A 189 -13.55 5.55 7.96
CA SER A 189 -13.50 6.59 6.93
C SER A 189 -14.30 7.84 7.32
N VAL A 190 -15.46 7.68 7.98
CA VAL A 190 -16.28 8.81 8.46
C VAL A 190 -15.53 9.56 9.57
N SER A 191 -14.93 8.86 10.53
CA SER A 191 -14.13 9.47 11.60
C SER A 191 -12.95 10.27 11.03
N ILE A 192 -12.22 9.72 10.05
CA ILE A 192 -11.09 10.40 9.42
C ILE A 192 -11.55 11.55 8.53
N TYR A 193 -12.71 11.43 7.87
CA TYR A 193 -13.30 12.53 7.12
C TYR A 193 -13.64 13.72 8.02
N ILE A 194 -14.20 13.48 9.21
CA ILE A 194 -14.45 14.53 10.21
C ILE A 194 -13.13 15.17 10.66
N TRP A 195 -12.09 14.36 10.88
CA TRP A 195 -10.77 14.88 11.21
C TRP A 195 -10.19 15.76 10.09
N ARG A 196 -10.28 15.32 8.82
CA ARG A 196 -9.90 16.09 7.63
C ARG A 196 -10.64 17.43 7.55
N TYR A 197 -11.93 17.44 7.88
CA TYR A 197 -12.74 18.66 7.88
C TYR A 197 -12.27 19.65 8.96
N ASN A 198 -11.99 19.17 10.17
CA ASN A 198 -11.45 20.01 11.24
C ASN A 198 -10.09 20.61 10.87
N GLU A 199 -9.25 19.81 10.22
CA GLU A 199 -7.93 20.26 9.76
C GLU A 199 -8.02 21.30 8.65
N SER A 200 -8.92 21.10 7.68
CA SER A 200 -9.25 22.10 6.64
C SER A 200 -9.66 23.44 7.26
N LYS A 201 -10.49 23.41 8.31
CA LYS A 201 -10.93 24.61 9.04
C LYS A 201 -9.77 25.30 9.76
N ARG A 202 -8.84 24.53 10.36
CA ARG A 202 -7.63 25.05 11.01
C ARG A 202 -6.75 25.78 10.00
N ILE A 203 -6.46 25.14 8.86
CA ILE A 203 -5.68 25.71 7.75
C ILE A 203 -6.35 26.98 7.20
N GLY A 204 -7.67 26.95 6.98
CA GLY A 204 -8.40 28.12 6.50
C GLY A 204 -8.35 29.31 7.47
N LYS A 205 -8.42 29.05 8.78
CA LYS A 205 -8.28 30.09 9.82
C LYS A 205 -6.86 30.68 9.81
N LEU A 206 -5.84 29.83 9.75
CA LEU A 206 -4.43 30.24 9.72
C LEU A 206 -4.13 31.10 8.47
N PHE A 207 -4.69 30.72 7.32
CA PHE A 207 -4.56 31.48 6.08
C PHE A 207 -5.18 32.88 6.18
N ASN A 208 -6.34 32.98 6.82
CA ASN A 208 -7.04 34.26 7.01
C ASN A 208 -6.29 35.18 8.01
N GLU A 209 -5.74 34.62 9.10
CA GLU A 209 -4.97 35.38 10.09
C GLU A 209 -3.64 35.91 9.52
N THR A 210 -3.00 35.13 8.65
CA THR A 210 -1.69 35.47 8.07
C THR A 210 -1.78 36.23 6.73
N ASN A 211 -3.00 36.48 6.23
CA ASN A 211 -3.27 37.03 4.89
C ASN A 211 -2.50 36.30 3.76
N GLY A 212 -2.17 35.02 3.96
CA GLY A 212 -1.40 34.21 3.01
C GLY A 212 0.08 34.58 2.86
N TYR A 213 0.65 35.40 3.74
CA TYR A 213 2.07 35.77 3.69
C TYR A 213 3.01 34.74 4.34
N VAL A 214 2.47 33.79 5.08
CA VAL A 214 3.20 32.73 5.78
C VAL A 214 2.99 31.41 5.06
N TYR A 215 4.04 30.58 5.00
CA TYR A 215 3.91 29.22 4.47
C TYR A 215 3.04 28.38 5.41
N ILE A 216 2.09 27.65 4.85
CA ILE A 216 1.21 26.76 5.60
C ILE A 216 1.57 25.34 5.23
N ASN A 217 1.96 24.55 6.23
CA ASN A 217 2.27 23.15 6.03
C ASN A 217 0.99 22.34 5.77
N LEU A 218 0.94 21.66 4.63
CA LEU A 218 -0.17 20.77 4.25
C LEU A 218 0.17 19.27 4.42
N GLN A 219 1.30 18.95 5.05
CA GLN A 219 1.76 17.58 5.20
C GLN A 219 0.76 16.70 5.98
N LEU A 220 0.19 17.21 7.09
CA LEU A 220 -0.83 16.48 7.84
C LEU A 220 -2.08 16.22 7.00
N ALA A 221 -2.56 17.24 6.30
CA ALA A 221 -3.70 17.12 5.41
C ALA A 221 -3.46 16.05 4.32
N SER A 222 -2.22 15.95 3.82
CA SER A 222 -1.81 14.89 2.90
C SER A 222 -1.96 13.50 3.49
N TYR A 223 -1.39 13.26 4.67
CA TYR A 223 -1.45 11.95 5.29
C TYR A 223 -2.88 11.53 5.63
N VAL A 224 -3.69 12.48 6.12
CA VAL A 224 -5.12 12.23 6.37
C VAL A 224 -5.86 11.87 5.07
N ASN A 225 -5.52 12.52 3.96
CA ASN A 225 -6.07 12.20 2.64
C ASN A 225 -5.64 10.80 2.15
N ASP A 226 -4.38 10.42 2.32
CA ASP A 226 -3.87 9.09 1.95
C ASP A 226 -4.61 7.98 2.69
N ILE A 227 -4.74 8.10 4.02
CA ILE A 227 -5.41 7.11 4.84
C ILE A 227 -6.86 6.95 4.38
N LEU A 228 -7.53 8.06 4.07
CA LEU A 228 -8.89 8.05 3.57
C LEU A 228 -8.99 7.37 2.19
N ILE A 229 -8.05 7.61 1.27
CA ILE A 229 -7.96 6.91 -0.03
C ILE A 229 -7.76 5.41 0.18
N TYR A 230 -6.86 5.00 1.08
CA TYR A 230 -6.64 3.60 1.40
C TYR A 230 -7.90 2.94 1.96
N LEU A 231 -8.62 3.60 2.87
CA LEU A 231 -9.88 3.09 3.42
C LEU A 231 -10.96 2.95 2.34
N TYR A 232 -11.07 3.91 1.42
CA TYR A 232 -11.98 3.79 0.27
C TYR A 232 -11.58 2.64 -0.65
N GLY A 233 -10.28 2.43 -0.87
CA GLY A 233 -9.75 1.28 -1.58
C GLY A 233 -10.16 -0.04 -0.93
N PHE A 234 -10.01 -0.18 0.39
CA PHE A 234 -10.45 -1.37 1.12
C PHE A 234 -11.98 -1.56 1.10
N CYS A 235 -12.76 -0.49 1.27
CA CYS A 235 -14.23 -0.55 1.13
C CYS A 235 -14.63 -1.03 -0.27
N SER A 236 -14.00 -0.50 -1.32
CA SER A 236 -14.25 -0.91 -2.70
C SER A 236 -13.84 -2.37 -2.94
N PHE A 237 -12.70 -2.79 -2.42
CA PHE A 237 -12.22 -4.16 -2.50
C PHE A 237 -13.20 -5.15 -1.87
N PHE A 238 -13.63 -4.92 -0.62
CA PHE A 238 -14.62 -5.77 0.03
C PHE A 238 -15.98 -5.71 -0.66
N GLY A 239 -16.39 -4.54 -1.15
CA GLY A 239 -17.60 -4.36 -1.96
C GLY A 239 -17.58 -5.22 -3.22
N THR A 240 -16.46 -5.24 -3.95
CA THR A 240 -16.28 -6.09 -5.13
C THR A 240 -16.33 -7.58 -4.79
N ILE A 241 -15.73 -8.02 -3.69
CA ILE A 241 -15.86 -9.42 -3.24
C ILE A 241 -17.31 -9.73 -2.88
N LYS A 242 -18.03 -8.81 -2.24
CA LYS A 242 -19.46 -8.96 -1.93
C LYS A 242 -20.30 -9.13 -3.20
N LEU A 243 -19.95 -8.49 -4.32
CA LEU A 243 -20.62 -8.72 -5.62
C LEU A 243 -20.52 -10.18 -6.08
N ILE A 244 -19.47 -10.92 -5.73
CA ILE A 244 -19.35 -12.37 -6.03
C ILE A 244 -20.51 -13.16 -5.40
N LYS A 245 -21.03 -12.71 -4.24
CA LYS A 245 -22.20 -13.33 -3.60
C LYS A 245 -23.47 -13.15 -4.44
N LEU A 246 -23.60 -12.03 -5.16
CA LEU A 246 -24.73 -11.78 -6.08
C LEU A 246 -24.66 -12.70 -7.31
N PHE A 247 -23.46 -12.99 -7.80
CA PHE A 247 -23.23 -13.86 -8.95
C PHE A 247 -23.54 -15.35 -8.70
N ARG A 248 -23.75 -15.76 -7.44
CA ARG A 248 -24.21 -17.12 -7.05
C ARG A 248 -25.59 -17.47 -7.59
N PHE A 249 -26.33 -16.53 -8.17
CA PHE A 249 -27.57 -16.85 -8.89
C PHE A 249 -27.33 -17.76 -10.09
N SER A 250 -26.15 -17.72 -10.71
CA SER A 250 -25.83 -18.60 -11.83
C SER A 250 -25.34 -19.97 -11.35
N GLN A 251 -26.01 -21.03 -11.77
CA GLN A 251 -25.67 -22.40 -11.39
C GLN A 251 -24.25 -22.81 -11.83
N ARG A 252 -23.79 -22.28 -12.97
CA ARG A 252 -22.42 -22.51 -13.48
C ARG A 252 -21.35 -21.94 -12.53
N LEU A 253 -21.55 -20.74 -11.98
CA LEU A 253 -20.60 -20.16 -11.03
C LEU A 253 -20.64 -20.85 -9.67
N CYS A 254 -21.81 -21.33 -9.22
CA CYS A 254 -21.89 -22.13 -8.00
C CYS A 254 -21.10 -23.44 -8.12
N LEU A 255 -21.24 -24.17 -9.24
CA LEU A 255 -20.44 -25.37 -9.52
C LEU A 255 -18.92 -25.05 -9.53
N PHE A 256 -18.52 -23.92 -10.12
CA PHE A 256 -17.12 -23.48 -10.10
C PHE A 256 -16.61 -23.18 -8.68
N ILE A 257 -17.41 -22.52 -7.84
CA ILE A 257 -17.03 -22.23 -6.44
C ILE A 257 -16.95 -23.51 -5.60
N GLU A 258 -17.88 -24.46 -5.81
CA GLU A 258 -17.87 -25.74 -5.10
C GLU A 258 -16.68 -26.61 -5.49
N THR A 259 -16.35 -26.68 -6.79
CA THR A 259 -15.15 -27.38 -7.27
C THR A 259 -13.87 -26.73 -6.73
N LEU A 260 -13.76 -25.40 -6.74
CA LEU A 260 -12.64 -24.69 -6.09
C LEU A 260 -12.54 -24.96 -4.59
N LYS A 261 -13.69 -25.05 -3.89
CA LYS A 261 -13.71 -25.36 -2.46
C LYS A 261 -13.26 -26.80 -2.20
N TYR A 262 -13.65 -27.74 -3.07
CA TYR A 262 -13.27 -29.13 -2.99
C TYR A 262 -11.76 -29.32 -3.20
N CYS A 263 -11.19 -28.74 -4.27
CA CYS A 263 -9.75 -28.82 -4.53
C CYS A 263 -8.90 -27.86 -3.66
N GLY A 264 -9.52 -27.04 -2.81
CA GLY A 264 -8.84 -26.01 -2.04
C GLY A 264 -7.80 -26.56 -1.06
N LYS A 265 -8.01 -27.76 -0.51
CA LYS A 265 -7.04 -28.41 0.37
C LYS A 265 -5.78 -28.82 -0.40
N GLU A 266 -5.93 -29.44 -1.56
CA GLU A 266 -4.81 -29.84 -2.41
C GLU A 266 -4.07 -28.62 -2.97
N LEU A 267 -4.79 -27.57 -3.36
CA LEU A 267 -4.20 -26.30 -3.77
C LEU A 267 -3.39 -25.64 -2.65
N LEU A 268 -3.83 -25.76 -1.39
CA LEU A 268 -3.09 -25.25 -0.24
C LEU A 268 -1.80 -26.03 -0.01
N VAL A 269 -1.83 -27.37 -0.11
CA VAL A 269 -0.63 -28.21 0.00
C VAL A 269 0.38 -27.86 -1.11
N PHE A 270 -0.10 -27.71 -2.35
CA PHE A 270 0.71 -27.25 -3.47
C PHE A 270 1.32 -25.87 -3.21
N PHE A 271 0.52 -24.91 -2.74
CA PHE A 271 0.99 -23.56 -2.43
C PHE A 271 2.06 -23.56 -1.33
N MET A 272 1.94 -24.41 -0.32
CA MET A 272 2.95 -24.57 0.73
C MET A 272 4.27 -25.11 0.16
N MET A 273 4.22 -26.13 -0.70
CA MET A 273 5.42 -26.66 -1.37
C MET A 273 6.08 -25.61 -2.27
N PHE A 274 5.28 -24.90 -3.09
CA PHE A 274 5.75 -23.81 -3.93
C PHE A 274 6.41 -22.71 -3.10
N SER A 275 5.80 -22.31 -2.00
CA SER A 275 6.31 -21.23 -1.13
C SER A 275 7.67 -21.54 -0.53
N ILE A 276 7.92 -22.80 -0.13
CA ILE A 276 9.23 -23.21 0.42
C ILE A 276 10.33 -23.08 -0.65
N ILE A 277 10.06 -23.59 -1.86
CA ILE A 277 11.03 -23.52 -2.96
C ILE A 277 11.23 -22.07 -3.40
N PHE A 278 10.14 -21.32 -3.57
CA PHE A 278 10.16 -19.91 -3.94
C PHE A 278 10.97 -19.08 -2.93
N PHE A 279 10.77 -19.29 -1.62
CA PHE A 279 11.51 -18.57 -0.59
C PHE A 279 13.01 -18.95 -0.57
N SER A 280 13.34 -20.22 -0.86
CA SER A 280 14.74 -20.64 -1.06
C SER A 280 15.40 -19.85 -2.20
N PHE A 281 14.67 -19.64 -3.31
CA PHE A 281 15.15 -18.78 -4.40
C PHE A 281 15.21 -17.31 -4.02
N VAL A 282 14.26 -16.78 -3.25
CA VAL A 282 14.34 -15.41 -2.72
C VAL A 282 15.65 -15.23 -1.96
N CYS A 283 15.98 -16.16 -1.05
CA CYS A 283 17.24 -16.12 -0.30
C CYS A 283 18.46 -16.22 -1.21
N LEU A 284 18.46 -17.13 -2.19
CA LEU A 284 19.55 -17.30 -3.14
C LEU A 284 19.78 -16.03 -3.95
N PHE A 285 18.75 -15.48 -4.59
CA PHE A 285 18.88 -14.28 -5.43
C PHE A 285 19.27 -13.06 -4.61
N TYR A 286 18.68 -12.88 -3.42
CA TYR A 286 19.05 -11.80 -2.52
C TYR A 286 20.54 -11.88 -2.18
N LEU A 287 21.05 -13.02 -1.70
CA LEU A 287 22.45 -13.16 -1.31
C LEU A 287 23.43 -13.02 -2.49
N LEU A 288 23.07 -13.52 -3.68
CA LEU A 288 23.95 -13.45 -4.85
C LEU A 288 24.02 -12.06 -5.48
N PHE A 289 22.93 -11.29 -5.44
CA PHE A 289 22.78 -10.07 -6.24
C PHE A 289 22.45 -8.80 -5.43
N ILE A 290 22.39 -8.85 -4.09
CA ILE A 290 22.12 -7.67 -3.24
C ILE A 290 23.03 -6.47 -3.55
N SER A 291 24.32 -6.70 -3.81
CA SER A 291 25.30 -5.64 -4.08
C SER A 291 25.39 -5.25 -5.56
N LYS A 292 24.63 -5.92 -6.43
CA LYS A 292 24.77 -5.80 -7.89
C LYS A 292 23.51 -5.33 -8.60
N LEU A 293 22.33 -5.70 -8.09
CA LEU A 293 21.04 -5.37 -8.69
C LEU A 293 20.18 -4.60 -7.72
N GLU A 294 19.63 -3.47 -8.15
CA GLU A 294 18.69 -2.69 -7.34
C GLU A 294 17.41 -3.49 -7.04
N SER A 295 16.96 -4.33 -7.98
CA SER A 295 15.83 -5.24 -7.77
C SER A 295 16.07 -6.27 -6.67
N CYS A 296 17.32 -6.47 -6.23
CA CYS A 296 17.69 -7.36 -5.12
C CYS A 296 18.07 -6.60 -3.84
N SER A 297 17.95 -5.27 -3.80
CA SER A 297 18.37 -4.44 -2.65
C SER A 297 17.60 -4.73 -1.36
N THR A 298 16.33 -5.11 -1.48
CA THR A 298 15.50 -5.53 -0.34
C THR A 298 14.85 -6.88 -0.64
N LEU A 299 14.50 -7.60 0.42
CA LEU A 299 13.81 -8.89 0.28
C LEU A 299 12.47 -8.74 -0.46
N LEU A 300 11.74 -7.65 -0.22
CA LEU A 300 10.46 -7.38 -0.89
C LEU A 300 10.65 -7.05 -2.38
N LYS A 301 11.64 -6.22 -2.75
CA LYS A 301 12.00 -6.00 -4.16
C LYS A 301 12.44 -7.31 -4.84
N THR A 302 13.16 -8.18 -4.12
CA THR A 302 13.58 -9.49 -4.64
C THR A 302 12.39 -10.42 -4.92
N ILE A 303 11.40 -10.46 -4.02
CA ILE A 303 10.15 -11.20 -4.24
C ILE A 303 9.41 -10.66 -5.48
N GLN A 304 9.31 -9.33 -5.61
CA GLN A 304 8.68 -8.70 -6.78
C GLN A 304 9.40 -9.07 -8.07
N MET A 305 10.74 -9.03 -8.06
CA MET A 305 11.58 -9.42 -9.19
C MET A 305 11.35 -10.89 -9.59
N LEU A 306 11.29 -11.82 -8.63
CA LEU A 306 11.03 -13.23 -8.92
C LEU A 306 9.61 -13.47 -9.47
N PHE A 307 8.60 -12.73 -9.00
CA PHE A 307 7.28 -12.76 -9.62
C PHE A 307 7.30 -12.21 -11.05
N GLN A 308 8.05 -11.13 -11.32
CA GLN A 308 8.25 -10.62 -12.68
C GLN A 308 8.97 -11.62 -13.58
N MET A 309 9.91 -12.41 -13.05
CA MET A 309 10.54 -13.51 -13.77
C MET A 309 9.56 -14.64 -14.10
N ILE A 310 8.67 -15.02 -13.17
CA ILE A 310 7.60 -16.01 -13.44
C ILE A 310 6.69 -15.53 -14.57
N LEU A 311 6.37 -14.22 -14.60
CA LEU A 311 5.59 -13.59 -15.66
C LEU A 311 6.38 -13.35 -16.96
N MET A 312 7.65 -13.74 -17.02
CA MET A 312 8.59 -13.49 -18.13
C MET A 312 8.70 -12.01 -18.53
N LYS A 313 8.48 -11.10 -17.58
CA LYS A 313 8.58 -9.63 -17.80
C LYS A 313 9.94 -9.06 -17.44
N PHE A 314 10.76 -9.80 -16.70
CA PHE A 314 12.06 -9.33 -16.24
C PHE A 314 13.10 -9.31 -17.38
N ALA A 315 13.92 -8.27 -17.41
CA ALA A 315 14.90 -8.08 -18.47
C ALA A 315 16.16 -8.92 -18.19
N ALA A 316 16.29 -10.07 -18.85
CA ALA A 316 17.37 -11.04 -18.60
C ALA A 316 18.79 -10.47 -18.77
N HIS A 317 18.97 -9.37 -19.51
CA HIS A 317 20.25 -8.70 -19.68
C HIS A 317 20.84 -8.18 -18.36
N GLU A 318 20.00 -7.66 -17.44
CA GLU A 318 20.44 -7.15 -16.14
C GLU A 318 21.11 -8.26 -15.30
N LEU A 319 20.60 -9.49 -15.39
CA LEU A 319 21.17 -10.66 -14.73
C LEU A 319 22.52 -11.08 -15.32
N VAL A 320 22.65 -11.01 -16.65
CA VAL A 320 23.91 -11.33 -17.35
C VAL A 320 25.00 -10.34 -16.96
N GLU A 321 24.66 -9.04 -16.87
CA GLU A 321 25.58 -7.98 -16.46
C GLU A 321 26.00 -8.13 -14.99
N ALA A 322 25.07 -8.49 -14.10
CA ALA A 322 25.39 -8.75 -12.70
C ALA A 322 26.33 -9.96 -12.50
N GLY A 323 26.29 -10.95 -13.39
CA GLY A 323 27.24 -12.05 -13.37
C GLY A 323 27.16 -12.90 -14.62
N GLY A 324 28.23 -12.87 -15.44
CA GLY A 324 28.24 -13.52 -16.76
C GLY A 324 27.92 -15.02 -16.75
N PHE A 325 28.28 -15.74 -15.69
CA PHE A 325 27.89 -17.16 -15.52
C PHE A 325 26.76 -17.33 -14.52
N LEU A 326 26.90 -16.73 -13.33
CA LEU A 326 26.00 -17.02 -12.20
C LEU A 326 24.58 -16.50 -12.42
N GLY A 327 24.40 -15.37 -13.12
CA GLY A 327 23.10 -14.78 -13.44
C GLY A 327 22.27 -15.69 -14.35
N PRO A 328 22.76 -16.03 -15.55
CA PRO A 328 22.07 -16.95 -16.45
C PRO A 328 21.84 -18.34 -15.81
N PHE A 329 22.80 -18.82 -15.02
CA PHE A 329 22.67 -20.09 -14.31
C PHE A 329 21.53 -20.07 -13.28
N SER A 330 21.51 -19.08 -12.37
CA SER A 330 20.45 -18.97 -11.35
C SER A 330 19.08 -18.71 -11.97
N PHE A 331 19.02 -17.91 -13.03
CA PHE A 331 17.80 -17.67 -13.79
C PHE A 331 17.26 -18.95 -14.45
N SER A 332 18.12 -19.67 -15.18
CA SER A 332 17.72 -20.92 -15.85
C SER A 332 17.28 -21.96 -14.83
N LEU A 333 18.02 -22.08 -13.73
CA LEU A 333 17.68 -22.99 -12.64
C LEU A 333 16.32 -22.63 -12.03
N PHE A 334 16.05 -21.36 -11.74
CA PHE A 334 14.75 -20.91 -11.24
C PHE A 334 13.60 -21.26 -12.21
N ILE A 335 13.73 -20.93 -13.49
CA ILE A 335 12.70 -21.23 -14.50
C ILE A 335 12.46 -22.74 -14.63
N ILE A 336 13.52 -23.54 -14.64
CA ILE A 336 13.41 -25.01 -14.68
C ILE A 336 12.62 -25.52 -13.48
N PHE A 337 12.92 -25.06 -12.27
CA PHE A 337 12.18 -25.45 -11.06
C PHE A 337 10.71 -25.03 -11.12
N ILE A 338 10.41 -23.81 -11.57
CA ILE A 338 9.02 -23.34 -11.73
C ILE A 338 8.26 -24.21 -12.74
N VAL A 339 8.87 -24.52 -13.89
CA VAL A 339 8.26 -25.40 -14.90
C VAL A 339 8.03 -26.80 -14.34
N PHE A 340 8.99 -27.38 -13.62
CA PHE A 340 8.81 -28.68 -12.98
C PHE A 340 7.69 -28.68 -11.94
N ILE A 341 7.57 -27.62 -11.14
CA ILE A 341 6.49 -27.47 -10.17
C ILE A 341 5.13 -27.39 -10.89
N CYS A 342 5.02 -26.63 -11.99
CA CYS A 342 3.81 -26.55 -12.79
C CYS A 342 3.43 -27.90 -13.40
N ILE A 343 4.40 -28.64 -13.96
CA ILE A 343 4.18 -29.99 -14.51
C ILE A 343 3.76 -30.96 -13.41
N ARG A 344 4.40 -30.90 -12.23
CA ARG A 344 4.06 -31.78 -11.10
C ARG A 344 2.63 -31.52 -10.63
N TRP A 345 2.22 -30.25 -10.57
CA TRP A 345 0.85 -29.88 -10.25
C TRP A 345 -0.15 -30.38 -11.29
N GLU A 346 0.12 -30.15 -12.57
CA GLU A 346 -0.72 -30.65 -13.67
C GLU A 346 -0.88 -32.17 -13.58
N LYS A 347 0.22 -32.90 -13.31
CA LYS A 347 0.18 -34.35 -13.14
C LYS A 347 -0.63 -34.78 -11.93
N SER A 348 -0.44 -34.11 -10.78
CA SER A 348 -1.20 -34.40 -9.55
C SER A 348 -2.70 -34.25 -9.77
N MET A 349 -3.12 -33.20 -10.48
CA MET A 349 -4.53 -32.96 -10.80
C MET A 349 -5.09 -34.03 -11.74
N LYS A 350 -4.28 -34.52 -12.70
CA LYS A 350 -4.68 -35.61 -13.59
C LYS A 350 -4.79 -36.95 -12.88
N GLU A 351 -3.85 -37.28 -11.98
CA GLU A 351 -3.87 -38.50 -11.17
C GLU A 351 -5.15 -38.56 -10.32
N GLU A 352 -5.52 -37.45 -9.66
CA GLU A 352 -6.74 -37.34 -8.85
C GLU A 352 -8.03 -37.47 -9.69
N GLN A 353 -8.03 -37.04 -10.96
CA GLN A 353 -9.16 -37.27 -11.88
C GLN A 353 -9.31 -38.74 -12.24
N THR A 354 -8.22 -39.46 -12.53
CA THR A 354 -8.25 -40.90 -12.82
C THR A 354 -8.72 -41.72 -11.62
N ASP A 355 -8.32 -41.35 -10.40
CA ASP A 355 -8.76 -42.04 -9.18
C ASP A 355 -10.26 -41.84 -8.93
N LEU A 356 -10.80 -40.65 -9.22
CA LEU A 356 -12.25 -40.39 -9.14
C LEU A 356 -13.05 -41.15 -10.21
N GLU A 357 -12.50 -41.32 -11.41
CA GLU A 357 -13.14 -42.06 -12.51
C GLU A 357 -13.15 -43.58 -12.27
N TYR A 358 -12.21 -44.08 -11.46
CA TYR A 358 -12.16 -45.48 -11.04
C TYR A 358 -13.15 -45.81 -9.91
N VAL A 359 -13.63 -44.82 -9.15
CA VAL A 359 -14.38 -45.03 -7.90
C VAL A 359 -15.92 -45.10 -8.05
N ASP A 360 -16.56 -44.85 -9.21
CA ASP A 360 -17.95 -45.32 -9.49
C ASP A 360 -18.40 -45.09 -10.95
N PRO A 361 -19.04 -46.06 -11.67
CA PRO A 361 -20.25 -46.79 -11.22
C PRO A 361 -20.33 -48.29 -11.60
N ILE A 362 -19.23 -49.04 -11.74
CA ILE A 362 -19.32 -50.46 -12.15
C ILE A 362 -19.46 -51.41 -10.95
N GLU A 363 -19.01 -51.03 -9.75
CA GLU A 363 -19.06 -51.90 -8.56
C GLU A 363 -20.40 -51.88 -7.80
N HIS A 364 -21.23 -50.83 -7.94
CA HIS A 364 -22.51 -50.72 -7.22
C HIS A 364 -23.77 -50.79 -8.10
N PHE A 365 -23.62 -50.85 -9.42
CA PHE A 365 -24.74 -50.96 -10.35
C PHE A 365 -25.38 -52.36 -10.44
N PRO A 366 -24.62 -53.49 -10.45
CA PRO A 366 -25.25 -54.81 -10.52
C PRO A 366 -26.01 -55.17 -9.24
N GLU A 367 -25.52 -54.79 -8.05
CA GLU A 367 -26.18 -55.11 -6.77
C GLU A 367 -27.54 -54.39 -6.60
N LYS A 368 -27.66 -53.14 -7.08
CA LYS A 368 -28.95 -52.42 -7.06
C LYS A 368 -29.97 -52.98 -8.04
N ILE A 369 -29.52 -53.50 -9.18
CA ILE A 369 -30.39 -54.14 -10.16
C ILE A 369 -30.88 -55.49 -9.64
N ASP A 370 -30.01 -56.28 -9.01
CA ASP A 370 -30.39 -57.56 -8.39
C ASP A 370 -31.34 -57.38 -7.20
N GLN A 371 -31.18 -56.32 -6.40
CA GLN A 371 -32.14 -55.98 -5.35
C GLN A 371 -33.49 -55.53 -5.90
N LEU A 372 -33.52 -54.78 -7.00
CA LEU A 372 -34.76 -54.38 -7.68
C LEU A 372 -35.46 -55.58 -8.33
N LEU A 373 -34.73 -56.44 -9.03
CA LEU A 373 -35.27 -57.66 -9.66
C LEU A 373 -35.82 -58.64 -8.62
N ASN A 374 -35.13 -58.81 -7.48
CA ASN A 374 -35.65 -59.64 -6.38
C ASN A 374 -36.86 -59.02 -5.68
N GLY A 375 -36.94 -57.68 -5.61
CA GLY A 375 -38.13 -56.96 -5.15
C GLY A 375 -39.35 -57.17 -6.06
N PHE A 376 -39.15 -57.11 -7.38
CA PHE A 376 -40.20 -57.36 -8.37
C PHE A 376 -40.68 -58.82 -8.38
N ASN A 377 -39.77 -59.80 -8.28
CA ASN A 377 -40.15 -61.21 -8.22
C ASN A 377 -40.97 -61.55 -6.97
N ARG A 378 -40.65 -60.95 -5.81
CA ARG A 378 -41.46 -61.12 -4.58
C ARG A 378 -42.87 -60.55 -4.70
N LEU A 379 -43.05 -59.46 -5.45
CA LEU A 379 -44.38 -58.88 -5.70
C LEU A 379 -45.21 -59.74 -6.66
N TYR A 380 -44.57 -60.40 -7.63
CA TYR A 380 -45.25 -61.29 -8.57
C TYR A 380 -45.67 -62.63 -7.96
N THR A 381 -44.87 -63.19 -7.03
CA THR A 381 -45.21 -64.45 -6.34
C THR A 381 -46.32 -64.31 -5.30
N ASN A 382 -46.55 -63.10 -4.76
CA ASN A 382 -47.59 -62.85 -3.75
C ASN A 382 -48.99 -62.56 -4.33
N GLN A 383 -49.14 -62.47 -5.66
CA GLN A 383 -50.45 -62.30 -6.31
C GLN A 383 -51.08 -63.62 -6.81
N ASN A 384 -50.38 -64.75 -6.72
CA ASN A 384 -50.82 -66.04 -7.26
C ASN A 384 -51.07 -67.14 -6.20
N ASN A 385 -51.28 -66.77 -4.93
CA ASN A 385 -51.74 -67.69 -3.87
C ASN A 385 -52.98 -67.16 -3.18
#